data_AF-A0A8H6Z824-F1
#
_entry.id   AF-A0A8H6Z824-F1
#
_cell.length_a   1.000
_cell.length_b   1.000
_cell.length_c   1.000
_cell.angle_alpha   90.00
_cell.angle_beta   90.00
_cell.angle_gamma   90.00
#
_symmetry.space_group_name_H-M   'P 1'
#
loop_
_entity.id
_entity.type
_entity.pdbx_description
1 polymer ?
#
loop_
_entity_poly.entity_id
_entity_poly.type
_entity_poly.pdbx_seq_one_letter_code
_entity_poly.pdbx_strand_id
1 'polypeptide(L)'
;MHTTHLKIAAGLLATIGCSLAAGPAQVVLGSAKTFAILANTRVFNTPTSAITGDVGVASGNASSLSNFDLVPDASQQFSTSAQVNGRVMVDTDEAPTPQLLAGAAVDMQAAFTDAMGRRGANFVGLQNGRIVGGTLVPGIYKWTTAVTIAGDITLTGEFHRYLDLPNLWLLQPRNQQSHNPHWGRPPAERHLGH
;
A
#
# COMPACT_ATOMS: atom_id res chain seq x y z
N MET A 1 -17.42 51.75 -51.46
CA MET A 1 -17.93 50.42 -51.10
C MET A 1 -17.01 49.36 -51.68
N HIS A 2 -16.07 48.84 -50.90
CA HIS A 2 -15.46 47.54 -51.20
C HIS A 2 -15.06 46.92 -49.87
N THR A 3 -15.77 45.86 -49.50
CA THR A 3 -15.78 45.24 -48.17
C THR A 3 -14.68 44.18 -48.10
N THR A 4 -13.86 44.25 -47.06
CA THR A 4 -12.83 43.26 -46.71
C THR A 4 -13.48 41.93 -46.31
N HIS A 5 -12.97 40.81 -46.82
CA HIS A 5 -13.16 39.51 -46.16
C HIS A 5 -11.84 38.74 -46.13
N LEU A 6 -11.09 38.96 -45.04
CA LEU A 6 -9.99 38.11 -44.60
C LEU A 6 -10.60 36.77 -44.15
N LYS A 7 -10.47 35.74 -44.98
CA LYS A 7 -10.87 34.38 -44.61
C LYS A 7 -9.86 33.83 -43.60
N ILE A 8 -10.16 33.96 -42.32
CA ILE A 8 -9.48 33.19 -41.27
C ILE A 8 -9.91 31.74 -41.48
N ALA A 9 -9.06 30.95 -42.12
CA ALA A 9 -9.21 29.50 -42.10
C ALA A 9 -9.05 29.07 -40.64
N ALA A 10 -10.16 28.68 -40.01
CA ALA A 10 -10.15 27.93 -38.76
C ALA A 10 -9.50 26.58 -39.06
N GLY A 11 -8.17 26.55 -39.05
CA GLY A 11 -7.40 25.32 -38.99
C GLY A 11 -7.84 24.60 -37.74
N LEU A 12 -8.55 23.50 -37.92
CA LEU A 12 -8.84 22.51 -36.90
C LEU A 12 -7.52 22.17 -36.21
N LEU A 13 -7.25 22.82 -35.08
CA LEU A 13 -6.27 22.33 -34.13
C LEU A 13 -6.89 21.04 -33.63
N ALA A 14 -6.55 19.92 -34.27
CA ALA A 14 -6.77 18.62 -33.68
C ALA A 14 -6.02 18.68 -32.36
N THR A 15 -6.75 18.94 -31.28
CA THR A 15 -6.31 18.57 -29.96
C THR A 15 -6.10 17.07 -30.08
N ILE A 16 -4.84 16.67 -30.30
CA ILE A 16 -4.40 15.35 -29.89
C ILE A 16 -4.65 15.41 -28.39
N GLY A 17 -5.83 14.96 -27.97
CA GLY A 17 -6.09 14.59 -26.61
C GLY A 17 -5.16 13.44 -26.33
N CYS A 18 -3.90 13.74 -26.06
CA CYS A 18 -3.06 12.88 -25.28
C CYS A 18 -3.80 12.80 -23.95
N SER A 19 -4.62 11.76 -23.81
CA SER A 19 -5.24 11.43 -22.54
C SER A 19 -4.08 11.19 -21.59
N LEU A 20 -3.67 12.21 -20.84
CA LEU A 20 -2.67 12.07 -19.79
C LEU A 20 -3.22 11.05 -18.81
N ALA A 21 -2.65 9.84 -18.80
CA ALA A 21 -2.93 8.85 -17.79
C ALA A 21 -2.24 9.26 -16.50
N ALA A 22 -2.70 10.35 -15.89
CA ALA A 22 -2.29 10.71 -14.54
C ALA A 22 -2.85 9.68 -13.57
N GLY A 23 -1.98 9.16 -12.69
CA GLY A 23 -2.41 8.31 -11.61
C GLY A 23 -3.27 9.05 -10.59
N PRO A 24 -3.94 8.35 -9.67
CA PRO A 24 -4.60 9.00 -8.55
C PRO A 24 -3.59 9.71 -7.62
N ALA A 25 -4.09 10.52 -6.69
CA ALA A 25 -3.26 11.09 -5.62
C ALA A 25 -2.58 10.01 -4.76
N GLN A 26 -1.47 10.30 -4.09
CA GLN A 26 -0.78 9.30 -3.25
C GLN A 26 -1.69 8.77 -2.12
N VAL A 27 -1.59 7.47 -1.80
CA VAL A 27 -2.19 6.90 -0.57
C VAL A 27 -1.27 7.24 0.60
N VAL A 28 -1.79 7.93 1.60
CA VAL A 28 -1.00 8.36 2.76
C VAL A 28 -0.89 7.21 3.75
N LEU A 29 0.32 6.68 3.92
CA LEU A 29 0.60 5.56 4.84
C LEU A 29 0.78 5.97 6.31
N GLY A 30 0.83 7.27 6.60
CA GLY A 30 1.11 7.77 7.95
C GLY A 30 2.43 7.22 8.52
N SER A 31 2.38 6.76 9.76
CA SER A 31 3.49 6.09 10.46
C SER A 31 3.76 4.67 9.97
N ALA A 32 2.81 4.00 9.30
CA ALA A 32 3.04 2.65 8.75
C ALA A 32 4.19 2.60 7.72
N LYS A 33 4.52 3.74 7.07
CA LYS A 33 5.61 3.84 6.09
C LYS A 33 7.00 3.57 6.67
N THR A 34 7.17 3.58 7.99
CA THR A 34 8.46 3.30 8.63
C THR A 34 8.80 1.80 8.63
N PHE A 35 7.81 0.95 8.36
CA PHE A 35 7.95 -0.50 8.37
C PHE A 35 8.05 -1.05 6.96
N ALA A 36 8.98 -1.97 6.74
CA ALA A 36 9.00 -2.83 5.56
C ALA A 36 7.90 -3.89 5.64
N ILE A 37 7.64 -4.41 6.84
CA ILE A 37 6.57 -5.38 7.12
C ILE A 37 5.85 -4.93 8.39
N LEU A 38 4.53 -4.72 8.29
CA LEU A 38 3.66 -4.47 9.44
C LEU A 38 2.47 -5.43 9.36
N ALA A 39 2.22 -6.16 10.45
CA ALA A 39 1.10 -7.08 10.56
C ALA A 39 0.32 -6.85 11.87
N ASN A 40 -0.93 -7.32 11.94
CA ASN A 40 -1.65 -7.31 13.24
C ASN A 40 -1.04 -8.34 14.15
N THR A 41 -1.11 -9.60 13.71
CA THR A 41 -1.13 -10.72 14.65
C THR A 41 0.11 -11.57 14.53
N ARG A 42 0.67 -11.70 13.33
CA ARG A 42 1.75 -12.65 13.05
C ARG A 42 2.48 -12.34 11.76
N VAL A 43 3.78 -12.60 11.78
CA VAL A 43 4.61 -12.78 10.58
C VAL A 43 5.28 -14.15 10.70
N PHE A 44 5.13 -14.98 9.68
CA PHE A 44 5.81 -16.27 9.58
C PHE A 44 6.89 -16.18 8.52
N ASN A 45 8.09 -16.64 8.86
CA ASN A 45 9.21 -16.70 7.94
C ASN A 45 9.61 -18.15 7.69
N THR A 46 10.04 -18.45 6.47
CA THR A 46 10.74 -19.70 6.15
C THR A 46 12.17 -19.31 5.80
N PRO A 47 13.13 -19.46 6.74
CA PRO A 47 14.49 -18.98 6.54
C PRO A 47 15.18 -19.61 5.31
N THR A 48 16.10 -18.92 4.64
CA THR A 48 16.62 -17.58 4.97
C THR A 48 15.95 -16.48 4.16
N SER A 49 15.49 -15.42 4.84
CA SER A 49 15.01 -14.17 4.23
C SER A 49 16.05 -13.04 4.34
N ALA A 50 15.96 -12.05 3.46
CA ALA A 50 16.76 -10.83 3.50
C ALA A 50 15.83 -9.61 3.44
N ILE A 51 15.51 -9.04 4.61
CA ILE A 51 14.58 -7.92 4.77
C ILE A 51 15.38 -6.65 5.03
N THR A 52 15.06 -5.56 4.34
CA THR A 52 15.64 -4.23 4.61
C THR A 52 14.54 -3.31 5.10
N GLY A 53 14.73 -2.74 6.30
CA GLY A 53 13.73 -1.95 7.01
C GLY A 53 13.08 -2.69 8.19
N ASP A 54 12.30 -1.96 8.98
CA ASP A 54 11.74 -2.46 10.23
C ASP A 54 10.57 -3.44 10.01
N VAL A 55 10.44 -4.41 10.93
CA VAL A 55 9.37 -5.41 10.97
C VAL A 55 8.57 -5.23 12.25
N GLY A 56 7.23 -5.18 12.15
CA GLY A 56 6.34 -4.94 13.29
C GLY A 56 5.14 -5.87 13.35
N VAL A 57 4.78 -6.32 14.56
CA VAL A 57 3.50 -6.98 14.86
C VAL A 57 2.75 -6.17 15.91
N ALA A 58 1.64 -5.55 15.52
CA ALA A 58 0.95 -4.55 16.35
C ALA A 58 0.05 -5.11 17.45
N SER A 59 -0.26 -6.41 17.40
CA SER A 59 -1.03 -7.14 18.41
C SER A 59 -0.48 -8.55 18.56
N GLY A 60 0.55 -8.71 19.39
CA GLY A 60 1.26 -9.98 19.53
C GLY A 60 2.65 -9.80 20.12
N ASN A 61 3.28 -10.91 20.49
CA ASN A 61 4.58 -10.95 21.15
C ASN A 61 5.68 -11.53 20.27
N ALA A 62 6.88 -11.74 20.82
CA ALA A 62 8.01 -12.33 20.08
C ALA A 62 7.65 -13.64 19.36
N SER A 63 6.77 -14.49 19.93
CA SER A 63 6.32 -15.73 19.30
C SER A 63 5.36 -15.52 18.12
N SER A 64 4.84 -14.30 17.93
CA SER A 64 4.13 -13.88 16.71
C SER A 64 5.07 -13.64 15.53
N LEU A 65 6.39 -13.64 15.74
CA LEU A 65 7.41 -13.59 14.69
C LEU A 65 8.11 -14.95 14.63
N SER A 66 7.53 -15.87 13.86
CA SER A 66 8.03 -17.24 13.79
C SER A 66 9.22 -17.35 12.84
N ASN A 67 10.28 -18.05 13.30
CA ASN A 67 11.52 -18.33 12.55
C ASN A 67 12.34 -17.08 12.14
N PHE A 68 12.43 -16.10 13.03
CA PHE A 68 13.30 -14.94 12.86
C PHE A 68 14.59 -15.02 13.69
N ASP A 69 14.74 -16.00 14.59
CA ASP A 69 15.89 -16.11 15.50
C ASP A 69 16.17 -14.79 16.23
N LEU A 70 15.15 -14.28 16.93
CA LEU A 70 15.17 -12.96 17.54
C LEU A 70 16.16 -12.88 18.69
N VAL A 71 16.96 -11.81 18.69
CA VAL A 71 17.83 -11.43 19.80
C VAL A 71 17.34 -10.09 20.35
N PRO A 72 16.74 -10.05 21.55
CA PRO A 72 16.30 -8.81 22.18
C PRO A 72 17.47 -7.83 22.35
N ASP A 73 17.21 -6.55 22.07
CA ASP A 73 18.15 -5.49 22.40
C ASP A 73 18.21 -5.23 23.91
N ALA A 74 19.29 -4.61 24.39
CA ALA A 74 19.47 -4.28 25.79
C ALA A 74 18.36 -3.36 26.34
N SER A 75 17.77 -2.52 25.50
CA SER A 75 16.62 -1.67 25.87
C SER A 75 15.30 -2.42 26.00
N GLN A 76 15.21 -3.64 25.46
CA GLN A 76 13.97 -4.43 25.32
C GLN A 76 12.85 -3.74 24.53
N GLN A 77 13.14 -2.64 23.83
CA GLN A 77 12.18 -1.94 22.97
C GLN A 77 12.05 -2.60 21.59
N PHE A 78 12.99 -3.45 21.22
CA PHE A 78 12.98 -4.19 19.96
C PHE A 78 13.90 -5.40 20.06
N SER A 79 13.86 -6.23 19.03
CA SER A 79 14.80 -7.33 18.78
C SER A 79 15.52 -7.14 17.44
N THR A 80 16.63 -7.84 17.27
CA THR A 80 17.37 -7.95 16.01
C THR A 80 17.27 -9.37 15.45
N SER A 81 17.56 -9.52 14.15
CA SER A 81 17.63 -10.80 13.44
C SER A 81 18.66 -10.71 12.33
N ALA A 82 19.42 -11.78 12.08
CA ALA A 82 20.34 -11.84 10.94
C ALA A 82 19.64 -11.72 9.57
N GLN A 83 18.31 -11.92 9.55
CA GLN A 83 17.48 -11.86 8.34
C GLN A 83 16.88 -10.46 8.10
N VAL A 84 17.07 -9.52 9.04
CA VAL A 84 16.45 -8.19 9.02
C VAL A 84 17.53 -7.13 9.22
N ASN A 85 17.79 -6.34 8.19
CA ASN A 85 18.54 -5.10 8.29
C ASN A 85 17.60 -3.97 8.76
N GLY A 86 17.30 -3.99 10.06
CA GLY A 86 16.31 -3.13 10.72
C GLY A 86 15.97 -3.66 12.11
N ARG A 87 14.98 -3.04 12.75
CA ARG A 87 14.45 -3.46 14.05
C ARG A 87 13.28 -4.42 13.85
N VAL A 88 13.12 -5.35 14.79
CA VAL A 88 11.96 -6.22 14.89
C VAL A 88 11.20 -5.87 16.16
N MET A 89 9.94 -5.46 16.04
CA MET A 89 9.15 -4.87 17.12
C MET A 89 7.82 -5.61 17.32
N VAL A 90 7.43 -5.76 18.58
CA VAL A 90 6.15 -6.36 19.01
C VAL A 90 5.45 -5.52 20.08
N ASP A 91 4.15 -5.72 20.27
CA ASP A 91 3.33 -4.88 21.18
C ASP A 91 3.64 -5.05 22.67
N THR A 92 4.41 -6.09 23.01
CA THR A 92 4.83 -6.45 24.37
C THR A 92 6.27 -6.04 24.66
N ASP A 93 6.96 -5.42 23.70
CA ASP A 93 8.24 -4.77 23.93
C ASP A 93 8.08 -3.54 24.83
N GLU A 94 9.17 -3.09 25.44
CA GLU A 94 9.18 -1.92 26.32
C GLU A 94 8.78 -0.62 25.60
N ALA A 95 8.23 0.33 26.36
CA ALA A 95 7.86 1.64 25.84
C ALA A 95 9.08 2.35 25.19
N PRO A 96 8.90 3.04 24.03
CA PRO A 96 7.63 3.48 23.43
C PRO A 96 7.06 2.55 22.34
N THR A 97 7.59 1.34 22.17
CA THR A 97 7.25 0.45 21.03
C THR A 97 5.76 0.12 20.89
N PRO A 98 5.01 -0.17 21.97
CA PRO A 98 3.58 -0.48 21.85
C PRO A 98 2.76 0.66 21.24
N GLN A 99 3.09 1.92 21.60
CA GLN A 99 2.41 3.11 21.09
C GLN A 99 2.73 3.36 19.61
N LEU A 100 3.98 3.14 19.22
CA LEU A 100 4.43 3.26 17.84
C LEU A 100 3.70 2.25 16.94
N LEU A 101 3.61 0.99 17.37
CA LEU A 101 2.92 -0.06 16.63
C LEU A 101 1.41 0.17 16.56
N ALA A 102 0.79 0.64 17.65
CA ALA A 102 -0.63 0.98 17.66
C ALA A 102 -0.96 2.10 16.65
N GLY A 103 -0.14 3.17 16.62
CA GLY A 103 -0.28 4.25 15.64
C GLY A 103 -0.13 3.75 14.20
N ALA A 104 0.91 2.95 13.95
CA ALA A 104 1.17 2.37 12.63
C ALA A 104 0.03 1.48 12.14
N ALA A 105 -0.58 0.68 13.02
CA ALA A 105 -1.72 -0.16 12.68
C ALA A 105 -2.97 0.65 12.29
N VAL A 106 -3.26 1.74 13.03
CA VAL A 106 -4.36 2.66 12.71
C VAL A 106 -4.13 3.32 11.34
N ASP A 107 -2.92 3.83 11.10
CA ASP A 107 -2.57 4.47 9.83
C ASP A 107 -2.61 3.49 8.65
N MET A 108 -2.17 2.24 8.84
CA MET A 108 -2.29 1.19 7.83
C MET A 108 -3.76 0.91 7.48
N GLN A 109 -4.65 0.83 8.49
CA GLN A 109 -6.07 0.63 8.23
C GLN A 109 -6.69 1.84 7.51
N ALA A 110 -6.32 3.07 7.89
CA ALA A 110 -6.77 4.26 7.20
C ALA A 110 -6.32 4.28 5.73
N ALA A 111 -5.05 3.95 5.47
CA ALA A 111 -4.48 3.85 4.13
C ALA A 111 -5.19 2.78 3.27
N PHE A 112 -5.47 1.61 3.84
CA PHE A 112 -6.22 0.56 3.16
C PHE A 112 -7.65 1.02 2.81
N THR A 113 -8.33 1.66 3.75
CA THR A 113 -9.69 2.19 3.53
C THR A 113 -9.72 3.27 2.45
N ASP A 114 -8.76 4.21 2.45
CA ASP A 114 -8.59 5.20 1.37
C ASP A 114 -8.38 4.50 0.03
N ALA A 115 -7.35 3.64 -0.06
CA ALA A 115 -6.98 2.92 -1.26
C ALA A 115 -8.17 2.14 -1.87
N MET A 116 -8.92 1.41 -1.06
CA MET A 116 -10.07 0.62 -1.52
C MET A 116 -11.33 1.46 -1.77
N GLY A 117 -11.45 2.61 -1.11
CA GLY A 117 -12.57 3.53 -1.22
C GLY A 117 -12.52 4.44 -2.46
N ARG A 118 -11.35 4.56 -3.11
CA ARG A 118 -11.21 5.43 -4.28
C ARG A 118 -12.12 5.03 -5.43
N ARG A 119 -12.79 6.03 -6.00
CA ARG A 119 -13.74 5.92 -7.11
C ARG A 119 -13.11 6.43 -8.41
N GLY A 120 -13.82 6.24 -9.53
CA GLY A 120 -13.35 6.68 -10.85
C GLY A 120 -12.28 5.75 -11.42
N ALA A 121 -12.56 4.43 -11.43
CA ALA A 121 -11.65 3.46 -12.03
C ALA A 121 -11.40 3.79 -13.51
N ASN A 122 -10.14 3.92 -13.91
CA ASN A 122 -9.73 4.04 -15.31
C ASN A 122 -9.93 2.70 -16.04
N PHE A 123 -9.73 1.59 -15.31
CA PHE A 123 -9.84 0.23 -15.85
C PHE A 123 -10.72 -0.63 -14.95
N VAL A 124 -11.72 -1.29 -15.52
CA VAL A 124 -12.63 -2.19 -14.80
C VAL A 124 -12.51 -3.59 -15.37
N GLY A 125 -12.22 -4.58 -14.53
CA GLY A 125 -12.18 -5.98 -14.90
C GLY A 125 -11.07 -6.34 -15.90
N LEU A 126 -9.93 -5.64 -15.88
CA LEU A 126 -8.84 -5.88 -16.82
C LEU A 126 -8.47 -7.37 -16.88
N GLN A 127 -8.52 -7.93 -18.10
CA GLN A 127 -8.28 -9.35 -18.39
C GLN A 127 -9.05 -10.32 -17.46
N ASN A 128 -10.26 -9.94 -17.03
CA ASN A 128 -11.11 -10.71 -16.11
C ASN A 128 -10.42 -11.13 -14.79
N GLY A 129 -9.38 -10.40 -14.38
CA GLY A 129 -8.60 -10.68 -13.18
C GLY A 129 -7.43 -11.65 -13.37
N ARG A 130 -7.24 -12.27 -14.53
CA ARG A 130 -6.03 -13.05 -14.82
C ARG A 130 -5.12 -12.23 -15.74
N ILE A 131 -4.20 -11.49 -15.14
CA ILE A 131 -3.29 -10.61 -15.88
C ILE A 131 -2.13 -11.44 -16.41
N VAL A 132 -2.01 -11.50 -17.73
CA VAL A 132 -0.94 -12.19 -18.46
C VAL A 132 -0.25 -11.16 -19.35
N GLY A 133 1.01 -10.85 -19.07
CA GLY A 133 1.78 -9.92 -19.90
C GLY A 133 1.31 -8.47 -19.81
N GLY A 134 2.01 -7.61 -20.55
CA GLY A 134 1.54 -6.27 -20.90
C GLY A 134 2.07 -5.14 -20.02
N THR A 135 1.73 -3.92 -20.43
CA THR A 135 2.14 -2.69 -19.76
C THR A 135 0.92 -2.00 -19.14
N LEU A 136 0.99 -1.70 -17.85
CA LEU A 136 0.01 -0.89 -17.13
C LEU A 136 0.50 0.55 -17.04
N VAL A 137 -0.33 1.48 -17.52
CA VAL A 137 -0.13 2.93 -17.35
C VAL A 137 -0.69 3.38 -15.99
N PRO A 138 -0.28 4.54 -15.45
CA PRO A 138 -0.81 5.00 -14.16
C PRO A 138 -2.34 5.11 -14.18
N GLY A 139 -2.96 4.82 -13.04
CA GLY A 139 -4.41 4.85 -12.91
C GLY A 139 -4.99 3.93 -11.84
N ILE A 140 -6.30 4.01 -11.67
CA ILE A 140 -7.10 3.14 -10.80
C ILE A 140 -7.61 1.95 -11.59
N TYR A 141 -7.21 0.74 -11.17
CA TYR A 141 -7.66 -0.53 -11.71
C TYR A 141 -8.58 -1.22 -10.71
N LYS A 142 -9.76 -1.65 -11.14
CA LYS A 142 -10.76 -2.27 -10.24
C LYS A 142 -11.25 -3.61 -10.76
N TRP A 143 -11.30 -4.60 -9.88
CA TRP A 143 -11.90 -5.90 -10.17
C TRP A 143 -12.96 -6.25 -9.14
N THR A 144 -14.01 -6.94 -9.59
CA THR A 144 -15.02 -7.59 -8.73
C THR A 144 -14.66 -9.05 -8.45
N THR A 145 -13.53 -9.54 -9.01
CA THR A 145 -12.98 -10.87 -8.83
C THR A 145 -11.61 -10.82 -8.13
N ALA A 146 -11.10 -11.99 -7.74
CA ALA A 146 -9.70 -12.11 -7.37
C ALA A 146 -8.81 -11.80 -8.59
N VAL A 147 -7.60 -11.29 -8.32
CA VAL A 147 -6.60 -11.01 -9.35
C VAL A 147 -5.45 -11.99 -9.23
N THR A 148 -4.99 -12.51 -10.37
CA THR A 148 -3.82 -13.38 -10.50
C THR A 148 -2.89 -12.77 -11.54
N ILE A 149 -1.63 -12.58 -11.18
CA ILE A 149 -0.56 -12.22 -12.11
C ILE A 149 0.04 -13.53 -12.61
N ALA A 150 -0.19 -13.86 -13.88
CA ALA A 150 0.16 -15.14 -14.51
C ALA A 150 1.28 -15.01 -15.56
N GLY A 151 2.02 -13.92 -15.52
CA GLY A 151 3.20 -13.62 -16.33
C GLY A 151 3.73 -12.25 -15.98
N ASP A 152 4.86 -11.86 -16.56
CA ASP A 152 5.47 -10.56 -16.29
C ASP A 152 4.55 -9.41 -16.69
N ILE A 153 4.52 -8.38 -15.87
CA ILE A 153 3.84 -7.11 -16.17
C ILE A 153 4.83 -5.97 -16.06
N THR A 154 4.63 -4.93 -16.86
CA THR A 154 5.44 -3.71 -16.80
C THR A 154 4.58 -2.57 -16.31
N LEU A 155 5.01 -1.84 -15.28
CA LEU A 155 4.40 -0.56 -14.90
C LEU A 155 5.19 0.55 -15.59
N THR A 156 4.55 1.29 -16.50
CA THR A 156 5.22 2.39 -17.23
C THR A 156 4.54 3.70 -16.94
N GLY A 157 5.25 4.58 -16.23
CA GLY A 157 4.86 5.96 -16.01
C GLY A 157 5.49 6.89 -17.03
N GLU A 158 4.95 8.10 -17.15
CA GLU A 158 5.50 9.13 -18.02
C GLU A 158 6.19 10.20 -17.19
N PHE A 159 7.38 10.63 -17.62
CA PHE A 159 8.06 11.77 -16.98
C PHE A 159 7.48 13.07 -17.53
N HIS A 160 6.83 13.84 -16.66
CA HIS A 160 6.25 15.13 -17.02
C HIS A 160 7.14 16.27 -16.52
N ARG A 161 7.78 17.01 -17.45
CA ARG A 161 8.63 18.17 -17.11
C ARG A 161 7.86 19.40 -16.63
N TYR A 162 6.55 19.44 -16.84
CA TYR A 162 5.73 20.64 -16.67
C TYR A 162 4.44 20.44 -15.88
N LEU A 163 4.09 19.19 -15.57
CA LEU A 163 2.90 18.85 -14.80
C LEU A 163 3.34 17.87 -13.71
N ASP A 164 3.13 18.21 -12.44
CA ASP A 164 3.41 17.34 -11.29
C ASP A 164 2.35 16.23 -11.17
N LEU A 165 2.10 15.52 -12.26
CA LEU A 165 1.14 14.42 -12.29
C LEU A 165 1.80 13.16 -11.72
N PRO A 166 1.16 12.50 -10.75
CA PRO A 166 1.74 11.31 -10.15
C PRO A 166 1.70 10.14 -11.12
N ASN A 167 2.84 9.48 -11.28
CA ASN A 167 2.89 8.11 -11.80
C ASN A 167 2.47 7.17 -10.67
N LEU A 168 1.16 7.02 -10.48
CA LEU A 168 0.61 6.16 -9.44
C LEU A 168 -0.35 5.11 -10.03
N TRP A 169 -0.21 3.88 -9.54
CA TRP A 169 -1.10 2.77 -9.83
C TRP A 169 -1.84 2.40 -8.56
N LEU A 170 -3.17 2.29 -8.65
CA LEU A 170 -3.99 1.81 -7.56
C LEU A 170 -4.77 0.59 -8.03
N LEU A 171 -4.33 -0.59 -7.60
CA LEU A 171 -4.95 -1.87 -7.95
C LEU A 171 -5.92 -2.28 -6.84
N GLN A 172 -7.20 -2.37 -7.18
CA GLN A 172 -8.30 -2.70 -6.27
C GLN A 172 -8.92 -4.06 -6.67
N PRO A 173 -8.32 -5.20 -6.30
CA PRO A 173 -8.95 -6.51 -6.46
C PRO A 173 -10.23 -6.60 -5.60
N ARG A 174 -11.05 -7.64 -5.80
CA ARG A 174 -12.22 -7.86 -4.92
C ARG A 174 -11.76 -7.90 -3.47
N ASN A 175 -12.34 -7.04 -2.63
CA ASN A 175 -12.10 -7.11 -1.19
C ASN A 175 -12.72 -8.41 -0.66
N GLN A 176 -11.87 -9.32 -0.18
CA GLN A 176 -12.28 -10.59 0.46
C GLN A 176 -12.36 -10.45 1.98
N GLN A 177 -12.07 -9.28 2.57
CA GLN A 177 -12.19 -9.08 4.00
C GLN A 177 -13.67 -9.01 4.39
N SER A 178 -14.23 -10.14 4.83
CA SER A 178 -15.58 -10.27 5.40
C SER A 178 -15.69 -9.70 6.82
N HIS A 179 -14.60 -9.18 7.37
CA HIS A 179 -14.53 -8.66 8.72
C HIS A 179 -13.80 -7.32 8.68
N ASN A 180 -14.44 -6.26 9.18
CA ASN A 180 -13.78 -5.01 9.50
C ASN A 180 -12.79 -5.32 10.63
N PRO A 181 -11.48 -5.40 10.39
CA PRO A 181 -10.59 -5.78 11.46
C PRO A 181 -10.52 -4.60 12.41
N HIS A 182 -10.95 -4.80 13.65
CA HIS A 182 -10.84 -3.80 14.69
C HIS A 182 -9.37 -3.70 15.13
N TRP A 183 -8.58 -2.94 14.36
CA TRP A 183 -7.20 -2.61 14.70
C TRP A 183 -7.20 -1.64 15.88
N GLY A 184 -6.52 -2.00 16.98
CA GLY A 184 -6.28 -1.06 18.09
C GLY A 184 -7.18 -1.19 19.32
N ARG A 185 -7.85 -2.33 19.57
CA ARG A 185 -8.33 -2.61 20.94
C ARG A 185 -7.21 -3.28 21.74
N PRO A 186 -6.79 -2.74 22.89
CA PRO A 186 -5.94 -3.49 23.81
C PRO A 186 -6.65 -4.79 24.21
N PRO A 187 -5.90 -5.88 24.48
CA PRO A 187 -6.50 -7.15 24.91
C PRO A 187 -7.36 -6.89 26.15
N ALA A 188 -8.61 -7.35 26.12
CA ALA A 188 -9.53 -7.21 27.24
C ALA A 188 -8.86 -7.76 28.51
N GLU A 189 -8.65 -6.89 29.50
CA GLU A 189 -8.31 -7.31 30.84
C GLU A 189 -9.39 -8.28 31.30
N ARG A 190 -9.03 -9.56 31.39
CA ARG A 190 -9.85 -10.51 32.14
C ARG A 190 -9.79 -10.06 33.60
N HIS A 191 -10.76 -9.26 34.01
CA HIS A 191 -11.12 -9.13 35.41
C HIS A 191 -11.44 -10.53 35.93
N LEU A 192 -10.46 -11.13 36.61
CA LEU A 192 -10.69 -12.24 37.52
C LEU A 192 -11.47 -11.66 38.69
N GLY A 193 -12.78 -11.83 38.65
CA GLY A 193 -13.63 -11.64 39.82
C GLY A 193 -13.22 -12.66 40.89
N HIS A 194 -12.92 -12.14 42.08
CA HIS A 194 -12.89 -12.88 43.34
C HIS A 194 -14.26 -13.48 43.67
#